data_AF-A0A1G7ILA2-F1
#
_entry.id   AF-A0A1G7ILA2-F1
#
_cell.length_a   1.000
_cell.length_b   1.000
_cell.length_c   1.000
_cell.angle_alpha   90.00
_cell.angle_beta   90.00
_cell.angle_gamma   90.00
#
_symmetry.space_group_name_H-M   'P 1'
#
loop_
_entity.id
_entity.type
_entity.pdbx_description
1 polymer ?
#
loop_
_entity_poly.entity_id
_entity_poly.type
_entity_poly.pdbx_seq_one_letter_code
_entity_poly.pdbx_strand_id
1 'polypeptide(L)' 'MKDAFDQWWEWARKPLKSELAIPVETWLSVSELSPEDRLERQKVNEAVARHKEPDADWGGGPESMR' A
#
# COMPACT_ATOMS: atom_id res chain seq x y z
N MET A 1 -9.44 -8.29 11.52
CA MET A 1 -8.30 -7.40 11.22
C MET A 1 -8.73 -6.55 10.03
N LYS A 2 -8.55 -5.23 10.06
CA LYS A 2 -8.97 -4.36 8.95
C LYS A 2 -7.95 -4.45 7.81
N ASP A 3 -8.43 -4.65 6.58
CA ASP A 3 -7.58 -4.68 5.40
C ASP A 3 -7.26 -3.26 4.87
N ALA A 4 -6.42 -3.15 3.85
CA ALA A 4 -5.95 -1.84 3.38
C ALA A 4 -7.09 -0.99 2.81
N PHE A 5 -8.12 -1.64 2.23
CA PHE A 5 -9.31 -0.94 1.75
C PHE A 5 -10.11 -0.35 2.91
N ASP A 6 -10.31 -1.09 3.99
CA ASP A 6 -11.02 -0.58 5.17
C ASP A 6 -10.30 0.64 5.76
N GLN A 7 -8.97 0.58 5.88
CA GLN A 7 -8.14 1.70 6.37
C GLN A 7 -8.24 2.93 5.45
N TRP A 8 -8.08 2.73 4.14
CA TRP A 8 -8.22 3.78 3.15
C TRP A 8 -9.60 4.44 3.19
N TRP A 9 -10.66 3.64 3.25
CA TRP A 9 -12.03 4.12 3.19
C TRP A 9 -12.44 4.89 4.45
N GLU A 10 -12.02 4.41 5.62
CA GLU A 10 -12.24 5.14 6.88
C GLU A 10 -11.48 6.47 6.90
N TRP A 11 -10.24 6.48 6.42
CA TRP A 11 -9.45 7.70 6.30
C TRP A 11 -10.04 8.68 5.28
N ALA A 12 -10.46 8.21 4.11
CA ALA A 12 -11.02 9.06 3.06
C ALA A 12 -12.35 9.70 3.46
N ARG A 13 -13.15 9.02 4.30
CA ARG A 13 -14.46 9.50 4.78
C ARG A 13 -14.40 10.24 6.10
N LYS A 14 -13.22 10.33 6.73
CA LYS A 14 -13.09 10.98 8.03
C LYS A 14 -13.46 12.47 7.93
N PRO A 15 -14.05 13.06 8.98
CA PRO A 15 -14.18 14.51 9.07
C PRO A 15 -12.80 15.18 9.01
N LEU A 16 -12.69 16.38 8.43
CA LEU A 16 -11.41 17.12 8.34
C LEU A 16 -10.73 17.34 9.70
N LYS A 17 -11.53 17.45 10.78
CA LYS A 17 -11.05 17.58 12.17
C LYS A 17 -10.60 16.27 12.82
N SER A 18 -10.63 15.16 12.10
CA SER A 18 -10.25 13.85 12.62
C SER A 18 -8.75 13.60 12.50
N GLU A 19 -8.15 13.21 13.61
CA GLU A 19 -6.75 12.80 13.71
C GLU A 19 -6.49 11.39 13.12
N LEU A 20 -7.51 10.72 12.57
CA LEU A 20 -7.37 9.39 11.98
C LEU A 20 -6.34 9.42 10.85
N ALA A 21 -5.21 8.75 11.03
CA ALA A 21 -4.15 8.60 10.04
C ALA A 21 -4.07 7.16 9.53
N ILE A 22 -3.48 6.98 8.35
CA ILE A 22 -3.16 5.66 7.78
C ILE A 22 -1.66 5.59 7.51
N PRO A 23 -1.08 4.38 7.40
CA PRO A 23 0.32 4.22 7.00
C PRO A 23 0.62 4.94 5.68
N VAL A 24 1.79 5.56 5.59
CA VAL A 24 2.21 6.31 4.40
C VAL A 24 2.26 5.42 3.15
N GLU A 25 2.70 4.17 3.31
CA GLU A 25 2.74 3.18 2.23
C GLU A 25 1.33 2.91 1.68
N THR A 26 0.34 2.75 2.55
CA THR A 26 -1.07 2.60 2.14
C THR A 26 -1.57 3.83 1.38
N TRP A 27 -1.24 5.04 1.86
CA TRP A 27 -1.63 6.26 1.18
C TRP A 27 -0.97 6.38 -0.21
N LEU A 28 0.33 6.08 -0.32
CA LEU A 28 1.08 6.14 -1.58
C LEU A 28 0.52 5.16 -2.60
N SER A 29 0.46 3.86 -2.27
CA SER A 29 0.02 2.83 -3.23
C SER A 29 -1.40 3.06 -3.74
N VAL A 30 -2.31 3.54 -2.88
CA VAL A 30 -3.70 3.79 -3.28
C VAL A 30 -3.85 5.12 -4.04
N SER A 31 -2.97 6.10 -3.79
CA SER A 31 -2.96 7.36 -4.54
C SER A 31 -2.49 7.18 -5.99
N GLU A 32 -1.71 6.14 -6.29
CA GLU A 32 -1.30 5.78 -7.66
C GLU A 32 -2.43 5.14 -8.48
N LEU A 33 -3.47 4.61 -7.82
CA LEU A 33 -4.63 4.03 -8.50
C LEU A 33 -5.54 5.11 -9.12
N SER A 34 -6.22 4.74 -10.21
CA SER A 34 -7.31 5.53 -10.79
C SER A 34 -8.47 5.69 -9.78
N PRO A 35 -9.27 6.77 -9.84
CA PRO A 35 -10.38 6.97 -8.92
C PRO A 35 -11.38 5.81 -8.88
N GLU A 36 -11.63 5.16 -10.01
CA GLU A 36 -12.51 3.98 -10.12
C GLU A 36 -11.91 2.77 -9.40
N ASP A 37 -10.61 2.55 -9.57
CA ASP A 37 -9.88 1.45 -8.93
C ASP A 37 -9.78 1.60 -7.41
N ARG A 38 -9.78 2.83 -6.90
CA ARG A 38 -9.81 3.12 -5.44
C ARG A 38 -11.12 2.68 -4.78
N LEU A 39 -12.18 2.43 -5.55
CA LEU A 39 -13.46 1.91 -5.06
C LEU A 39 -13.47 0.38 -4.99
N GLU A 40 -12.50 -0.30 -5.62
CA GLU A 40 -12.43 -1.74 -5.67
C GLU A 40 -11.52 -2.29 -4.56
N ARG A 41 -12.13 -3.01 -3.60
CA ARG A 41 -11.42 -3.61 -2.46
C ARG A 41 -10.22 -4.47 -2.89
N GLN A 42 -10.37 -5.26 -3.96
CA GLN A 42 -9.31 -6.12 -4.45
C GLN A 42 -8.11 -5.30 -4.96
N LYS A 43 -8.36 -4.28 -5.79
CA LYS A 43 -7.30 -3.45 -6.39
C LYS A 43 -6.53 -2.65 -5.33
N VAL A 44 -7.23 -2.10 -4.34
CA VAL A 44 -6.60 -1.39 -3.22
C VAL A 44 -5.70 -2.32 -2.40
N ASN A 45 -6.16 -3.53 -2.05
CA ASN A 45 -5.35 -4.47 -1.29
C ASN A 45 -4.15 -4.99 -2.09
N GLU A 46 -4.32 -5.23 -3.39
CA GLU A 46 -3.25 -5.66 -4.28
C GLU A 46 -2.17 -4.57 -4.45
N ALA A 47 -2.57 -3.31 -4.61
CA ALA A 47 -1.63 -2.19 -4.74
C ALA A 47 -0.73 -2.06 -3.50
N VAL A 48 -1.31 -2.18 -2.31
CA VAL A 48 -0.55 -2.11 -1.05
C VAL A 48 0.32 -3.35 -0.85
N ALA A 49 -0.14 -4.53 -1.29
CA ALA A 49 0.67 -5.75 -1.23
C ALA A 49 1.92 -5.64 -2.12
N ARG A 50 1.79 -5.16 -3.36
CA ARG A 50 2.90 -4.96 -4.31
C ARG A 50 3.95 -3.99 -3.78
N HIS A 51 3.53 -2.92 -3.10
CA HIS A 51 4.45 -1.94 -2.53
C HIS A 51 5.24 -2.49 -1.31
N LYS A 52 4.73 -3.54 -0.66
CA LYS A 52 5.40 -4.24 0.44
C LYS A 52 6.38 -5.32 0.00
N GLU A 53 6.49 -5.56 -1.30
CA GLU A 53 7.56 -6.39 -1.86
C GLU A 53 8.73 -5.45 -2.18
N PRO A 54 9.63 -5.13 -1.23
CA PRO A 54 10.93 -4.62 -1.62
C PRO A 54 11.59 -5.74 -2.42
N ASP A 55 12.20 -5.39 -3.56
CA ASP A 55 13.01 -6.27 -4.37
C ASP A 55 13.68 -7.36 -3.52
N ALA A 56 13.16 -8.58 -3.60
CA ALA A 56 13.78 -9.76 -3.04
C ALA A 56 15.01 -10.16 -3.87
N ASP A 57 15.86 -9.19 -4.21
CA ASP A 57 17.14 -9.35 -4.89
C ASP A 57 18.23 -8.65 -4.06
N TRP A 58 18.51 -9.20 -2.87
CA TRP A 58 19.83 -9.05 -2.28
C TRP A 58 20.25 -10.34 -1.59
N GLY A 59 20.72 -11.29 -2.41
CA GLY A 59 21.25 -12.58 -1.97
C GLY A 59 22.30 -13.18 -2.89
N GLY A 60 23.01 -12.37 -3.70
CA GLY A 60 24.03 -12.83 -4.64
C GLY A 60 25.25 -11.93 -4.67
N GLY A 61 25.96 -11.80 -3.53
CA GLY A 61 27.30 -11.21 -3.51
C GLY A 61 28.31 -12.05 -4.32
N PRO A 62 29.37 -11.44 -4.87
CA PRO A 62 30.25 -12.11 -5.83
C PRO A 62 31.17 -13.14 -5.15
N GLU A 63 30.78 -14.42 -5.15
CA GLU A 63 31.68 -15.57 -4.94
C GLU A 63 32.27 -16.11 -6.28
N SER A 64 32.43 -15.25 -7.29
CA SER A 64 33.06 -15.64 -8.58
C SER A 64 34.58 -15.46 -8.62
N MET A 65 35.27 -15.54 -7.49
CA MET A 65 36.74 -15.49 -7.48
C MET A 65 37.35 -16.37 -6.37
N ARG A 66 37.26 -17.69 -6.57
CA ARG A 66 38.22 -18.65 -6.04
C ARG A 66 38.54 -19.70 -7.10
#